data_AF-A0A970UFK2-F1
#
_entry.id   AF-A0A970UFK2-F1
#
_cell.length_a   1.000
_cell.length_b   1.000
_cell.length_c   1.000
_cell.angle_alpha   90.00
_cell.angle_beta   90.00
_cell.angle_gamma   90.00
#
_symmetry.space_group_name_H-M   'P 1'
#
loop_
_entity.id
_entity.type
_entity.pdbx_description
1 polymer ?
#
loop_
_entity_poly.entity_id
_entity_poly.type
_entity_poly.pdbx_seq_one_letter_code
_entity_poly.pdbx_strand_id
1 'polypeptide(L)'
;MPSAAPAGPAEQKAPEVQSVAVQKKEPRKVGITDTSLRDGHQSLMATRMSIEDMTPIVEMMDDVGFHSMEVWGGATFDSCMRFLDEDPWERLRTLRKLFKKTKLQMLLRGQNVVGYRHYADDTVREFVKRAVGNGLDIIRVFDALNDLRNMEVAADQIKKEGAHLQLAFSFTLSPVHSLDAFAKLSRDMKSMGADSICIKDMAGIISPVETAALVRTIKKETGLPVQIHSHYTSGMASMAYFAGLEAGADVVDCAISPFAQGTSQPP
;
A
#
# COMPACT_ATOMS: atom_id res chain seq x y z
N MET A 1 51.88 68.16 -20.85
CA MET A 1 52.03 66.69 -20.68
C MET A 1 50.63 66.12 -20.54
N PRO A 2 50.04 65.53 -21.59
CA PRO A 2 48.71 64.95 -21.50
C PRO A 2 48.75 63.59 -20.81
N SER A 3 47.72 63.35 -20.00
CA SER A 3 47.44 62.16 -19.19
C SER A 3 47.21 60.90 -20.03
N ALA A 4 47.80 59.78 -19.63
CA ALA A 4 47.44 58.43 -20.11
C ALA A 4 46.80 57.65 -18.95
N ALA A 5 45.50 57.41 -19.05
CA ALA A 5 44.77 56.55 -18.13
C ALA A 5 45.08 55.06 -18.40
N PRO A 6 45.13 54.18 -17.39
CA PRO A 6 45.37 52.75 -17.59
C PRO A 6 44.14 52.06 -18.19
N ALA A 7 44.39 51.12 -19.10
CA ALA A 7 43.35 50.30 -19.73
C ALA A 7 42.67 49.37 -18.69
N GLY A 8 41.33 49.38 -18.68
CA GLY A 8 40.53 48.48 -17.84
C GLY A 8 40.65 47.01 -18.28
N PRO A 9 40.39 46.05 -17.38
CA PRO A 9 40.52 44.63 -17.69
C PRO A 9 39.43 44.19 -18.69
N ALA A 10 39.82 43.31 -19.61
CA ALA A 10 38.92 42.75 -20.63
C ALA A 10 37.82 41.89 -19.99
N GLU A 11 36.56 42.20 -20.30
CA GLU A 11 35.40 41.37 -19.95
C GLU A 11 35.52 39.98 -20.59
N GLN A 12 35.72 38.95 -19.76
CA GLN A 12 35.48 37.57 -20.17
C GLN A 12 33.99 37.27 -20.03
N LYS A 13 33.32 37.01 -21.15
CA LYS A 13 31.94 36.50 -21.15
C LYS A 13 31.90 35.13 -20.48
N ALA A 14 31.07 35.00 -19.45
CA ALA A 14 30.75 33.73 -18.83
C ALA A 14 30.12 32.77 -19.87
N PRO A 15 30.40 31.45 -19.79
CA PRO A 15 29.84 30.49 -20.73
C PRO A 15 28.31 30.40 -20.55
N GLU A 16 27.57 30.49 -21.65
CA GLU A 16 26.13 30.22 -21.68
C GLU A 16 25.87 28.79 -21.21
N VAL A 17 25.14 28.65 -20.11
CA VAL A 17 24.60 27.37 -19.67
C VAL A 17 23.53 26.96 -20.66
N GLN A 18 23.88 26.02 -21.56
CA GLN A 18 22.89 25.40 -22.44
C GLN A 18 21.83 24.71 -21.58
N SER A 19 20.59 25.16 -21.70
CA SER A 19 19.45 24.54 -21.04
C SER A 19 19.29 23.12 -21.58
N VAL A 20 19.54 22.13 -20.73
CA VAL A 20 19.24 20.73 -21.06
C VAL A 20 17.72 20.64 -21.21
N ALA A 21 17.26 20.41 -22.44
CA ALA A 21 15.85 20.20 -22.73
C ALA A 21 15.38 18.94 -21.97
N VAL A 22 14.72 19.14 -20.83
CA VAL A 22 14.06 18.06 -20.11
C VAL A 22 12.88 17.62 -20.98
N GLN A 23 13.00 16.44 -21.60
CA GLN A 23 11.88 15.82 -22.30
C GLN A 23 10.71 15.72 -21.32
N LYS A 24 9.61 16.45 -21.60
CA LYS A 24 8.36 16.36 -20.84
C LYS A 24 7.77 14.98 -21.05
N LYS A 25 8.13 14.04 -20.17
CA LYS A 25 7.42 12.78 -20.01
C LYS A 25 6.06 13.11 -19.41
N GLU A 26 4.98 12.60 -19.99
CA GLU A 26 3.63 12.69 -19.40
C GLU A 26 3.69 12.33 -17.91
N PRO A 27 3.11 13.15 -17.02
CA PRO A 27 3.22 12.93 -15.58
C PRO A 27 2.58 11.58 -15.24
N ARG A 28 3.39 10.71 -14.62
CA ARG A 28 2.95 9.38 -14.19
C ARG A 28 1.89 9.54 -13.10
N LYS A 29 0.67 9.05 -13.35
CA LYS A 29 -0.39 9.01 -12.33
C LYS A 29 0.00 8.04 -11.22
N VAL A 30 0.02 8.52 -9.98
CA VAL A 30 0.24 7.73 -8.77
C VAL A 30 -1.11 7.43 -8.12
N GLY A 31 -1.32 6.18 -7.68
CA GLY A 31 -2.49 5.80 -6.90
C GLY A 31 -2.29 6.06 -5.41
N ILE A 32 -3.37 6.43 -4.73
CA ILE A 32 -3.43 6.50 -3.27
C ILE A 32 -4.50 5.51 -2.81
N THR A 33 -4.13 4.60 -1.92
CA THR A 33 -5.10 3.79 -1.17
C THR A 33 -5.32 4.46 0.18
N ASP A 34 -6.55 4.87 0.47
CA ASP A 34 -6.89 5.42 1.77
C ASP A 34 -7.14 4.28 2.78
N THR A 35 -6.53 4.37 3.95
CA THR A 35 -6.61 3.38 5.03
C THR A 35 -7.40 3.87 6.24
N SER A 36 -8.00 5.06 6.20
CA SER A 36 -8.63 5.67 7.38
C SER A 36 -9.77 4.84 7.94
N LEU A 37 -10.51 4.12 7.09
CA LEU A 37 -11.62 3.24 7.49
C LEU A 37 -11.18 1.83 7.94
N ARG A 38 -9.88 1.52 7.91
CA ARG A 38 -9.33 0.23 8.37
C ARG A 38 -8.07 0.42 9.22
N ASP A 39 -6.91 0.64 8.59
CA ASP A 39 -5.63 0.63 9.31
C ASP A 39 -5.39 1.89 10.14
N GLY A 40 -5.94 3.03 9.72
CA GLY A 40 -5.78 4.29 10.44
C GLY A 40 -6.36 4.23 11.85
N HIS A 41 -7.65 3.88 11.97
CA HIS A 41 -8.29 3.70 13.28
C HIS A 41 -7.85 2.42 13.99
N GLN A 42 -7.41 1.39 13.28
CA GLN A 42 -6.77 0.22 13.91
C GLN A 42 -5.50 0.63 14.66
N SER A 43 -4.72 1.54 14.09
CA SER A 43 -3.45 2.02 14.65
C SER A 43 -3.65 3.03 15.79
N LEU A 44 -4.58 3.97 15.65
CA LEU A 44 -4.72 5.10 16.57
C LEU A 44 -5.89 4.99 17.56
N MET A 45 -6.88 4.15 17.27
CA MET A 45 -8.13 4.06 18.04
C MET A 45 -8.52 2.61 18.34
N ALA A 46 -7.53 1.72 18.43
CA ALA A 46 -7.71 0.31 18.77
C ALA A 46 -8.77 -0.41 17.92
N THR A 47 -9.02 0.05 16.69
CA THR A 47 -10.04 -0.49 15.77
C THR A 47 -11.50 -0.20 16.17
N ARG A 48 -11.77 0.91 16.85
CA ARG A 48 -13.10 1.22 17.43
C ARG A 48 -13.96 2.20 16.63
N MET A 49 -13.64 2.48 15.37
CA MET A 49 -14.52 3.27 14.51
C MET A 49 -15.78 2.47 14.16
N SER A 50 -16.95 3.01 14.51
CA SER A 50 -18.26 2.41 14.24
C SER A 50 -18.69 2.63 12.78
N ILE A 51 -19.62 1.81 12.28
CA ILE A 51 -20.20 2.06 10.95
C ILE A 51 -20.96 3.41 10.91
N GLU A 52 -21.58 3.82 12.02
CA GLU A 52 -22.31 5.09 12.13
C GLU A 52 -21.36 6.29 11.92
N ASP A 53 -20.14 6.22 12.46
CA ASP A 53 -19.12 7.26 12.24
C ASP A 53 -18.56 7.25 10.81
N MET A 54 -18.51 6.09 10.16
CA MET A 54 -17.97 5.95 8.80
C MET A 54 -18.93 6.49 7.74
N THR A 55 -20.20 6.10 7.79
CA THR A 55 -21.15 6.30 6.68
C THR A 55 -21.35 7.75 6.22
N PRO A 56 -21.35 8.79 7.09
CA PRO A 56 -21.63 10.17 6.66
C PRO A 56 -20.64 10.75 5.65
N ILE A 57 -19.41 10.22 5.58
CA ILE A 57 -18.35 10.75 4.71
C ILE A 57 -18.08 9.89 3.47
N VAL A 58 -18.63 8.68 3.41
CA VAL A 58 -18.27 7.68 2.38
C VAL A 58 -18.51 8.18 0.95
N GLU A 59 -19.65 8.82 0.67
CA GLU A 59 -19.95 9.31 -0.68
C GLU A 59 -18.92 10.37 -1.14
N MET A 60 -18.49 11.24 -0.23
CA MET A 60 -17.43 12.21 -0.53
C MET A 60 -16.10 11.51 -0.80
N MET A 61 -15.74 10.50 0.00
CA MET A 61 -14.52 9.72 -0.22
C MET A 61 -14.55 8.98 -1.57
N ASP A 62 -15.72 8.47 -1.99
CA ASP A 62 -15.91 7.78 -3.27
C ASP A 62 -15.68 8.71 -4.48
N ASP A 63 -15.89 10.01 -4.30
CA ASP A 63 -15.74 11.03 -5.34
C ASP A 63 -14.31 11.55 -5.49
N VAL A 64 -13.41 11.28 -4.54
CA VAL A 64 -12.01 11.75 -4.58
C VAL A 64 -11.22 11.09 -5.71
N GLY A 65 -11.54 9.83 -6.04
CA GLY A 65 -10.83 9.06 -7.07
C GLY A 65 -9.59 8.32 -6.55
N PHE A 66 -9.65 7.81 -5.32
CA PHE A 66 -8.62 6.92 -4.76
C PHE A 66 -8.41 5.67 -5.62
N HIS A 67 -7.21 5.07 -5.54
CA HIS A 67 -6.94 3.78 -6.14
C HIS A 67 -7.81 2.68 -5.53
N SER A 68 -7.89 2.68 -4.20
CA SER A 68 -8.78 1.83 -3.42
C SER A 68 -9.04 2.44 -2.04
N MET A 69 -10.11 1.99 -1.39
CA MET A 69 -10.38 2.21 0.02
C MET A 69 -10.10 0.91 0.76
N GLU A 70 -9.13 0.90 1.66
CA GLU A 70 -8.95 -0.24 2.55
C GLU A 70 -9.92 -0.11 3.72
N VAL A 71 -10.93 -1.00 3.76
CA VAL A 71 -12.08 -0.86 4.67
C VAL A 71 -12.33 -2.09 5.53
N TRP A 72 -11.60 -3.19 5.29
CA TRP A 72 -11.93 -4.49 5.84
C TRP A 72 -10.72 -5.39 6.11
N GLY A 73 -10.95 -6.48 6.84
CA GLY A 73 -9.87 -7.37 7.28
C GLY A 73 -9.04 -6.80 8.42
N GLY A 74 -7.86 -7.37 8.66
CA GLY A 74 -7.10 -7.05 9.87
C GLY A 74 -7.92 -7.31 11.14
N ALA A 75 -7.92 -6.36 12.08
CA ALA A 75 -8.65 -6.49 13.33
C ALA A 75 -10.12 -6.06 13.24
N THR A 76 -10.57 -5.49 12.12
CA THR A 76 -11.94 -4.94 12.04
C THR A 76 -13.00 -6.03 12.19
N PHE A 77 -12.75 -7.23 11.67
CA PHE A 77 -13.70 -8.34 11.76
C PHE A 77 -14.00 -8.74 13.21
N ASP A 78 -12.97 -8.99 14.02
CA ASP A 78 -13.13 -9.29 15.46
C ASP A 78 -13.67 -8.08 16.22
N SER A 79 -13.20 -6.87 15.89
CA SER A 79 -13.60 -5.65 16.60
C SER A 79 -15.09 -5.34 16.46
N CYS A 80 -15.66 -5.52 15.25
CA CYS A 80 -17.10 -5.37 15.01
C CYS A 80 -17.91 -6.22 15.99
N MET A 81 -17.60 -7.52 16.04
CA MET A 81 -18.35 -8.48 16.83
C MET A 81 -18.10 -8.34 18.33
N ARG A 82 -16.85 -8.05 18.73
CA ARG A 82 -16.44 -8.11 20.14
C ARG A 82 -16.70 -6.82 20.90
N PHE A 83 -16.60 -5.67 20.23
CA PHE A 83 -16.55 -4.38 20.92
C PHE A 83 -17.55 -3.35 20.42
N LEU A 84 -18.05 -3.49 19.18
CA LEU A 84 -18.94 -2.51 18.57
C LEU A 84 -20.39 -2.98 18.48
N ASP A 85 -20.65 -4.25 18.80
CA ASP A 85 -21.96 -4.89 18.61
C ASP A 85 -22.45 -4.78 17.14
N GLU A 86 -21.51 -4.94 16.20
CA GLU A 86 -21.76 -4.84 14.77
C GLU A 86 -21.47 -6.17 14.06
N ASP A 87 -22.26 -6.49 13.02
CA ASP A 87 -21.91 -7.55 12.07
C ASP A 87 -20.90 -7.00 11.05
N PRO A 88 -19.66 -7.52 10.99
CA PRO A 88 -18.69 -7.08 10.00
C PRO A 88 -19.22 -7.23 8.58
N TRP A 89 -20.01 -8.27 8.28
CA TRP A 89 -20.54 -8.51 6.93
C TRP A 89 -21.57 -7.46 6.52
N GLU A 90 -22.43 -7.02 7.43
CA GLU A 90 -23.33 -5.88 7.17
C GLU A 90 -22.56 -4.58 7.01
N ARG A 91 -21.47 -4.38 7.77
CA ARG A 91 -20.55 -3.25 7.56
C ARG A 91 -19.98 -3.27 6.13
N LEU A 92 -19.49 -4.41 5.64
CA LEU A 92 -19.00 -4.54 4.25
C LEU A 92 -20.09 -4.24 3.23
N ARG A 93 -21.28 -4.85 3.36
CA ARG A 93 -22.41 -4.62 2.45
C ARG A 93 -22.84 -3.16 2.44
N THR A 94 -22.84 -2.50 3.60
CA THR A 94 -23.18 -1.07 3.73
C THR A 94 -22.15 -0.20 3.03
N LEU A 95 -20.85 -0.42 3.29
CA LEU A 95 -19.79 0.33 2.61
C LEU A 95 -19.80 0.09 1.11
N ARG A 96 -20.02 -1.15 0.64
CA ARG A 96 -20.17 -1.44 -0.80
C ARG A 96 -21.39 -0.77 -1.42
N LYS A 97 -22.48 -0.63 -0.66
CA LYS A 97 -23.67 0.11 -1.12
C LYS A 97 -23.39 1.61 -1.27
N LEU A 98 -22.45 2.17 -0.53
CA LEU A 98 -22.14 3.61 -0.59
C LEU A 98 -20.98 3.91 -1.55
N PHE A 99 -19.88 3.14 -1.50
CA PHE A 99 -18.80 3.22 -2.49
C PHE A 99 -19.27 2.59 -3.80
N LYS A 100 -19.40 3.39 -4.87
CA LYS A 100 -19.81 2.94 -6.21
C LYS A 100 -18.69 3.02 -7.24
N LYS A 101 -17.75 3.94 -7.05
CA LYS A 101 -16.69 4.25 -8.02
C LYS A 101 -15.36 3.64 -7.60
N THR A 102 -15.08 3.64 -6.30
CA THR A 102 -13.80 3.26 -5.73
C THR A 102 -13.76 1.77 -5.39
N LYS A 103 -12.61 1.15 -5.65
CA LYS A 103 -12.37 -0.25 -5.29
C LYS A 103 -12.28 -0.42 -3.77
N LEU A 104 -12.87 -1.47 -3.23
CA LEU A 104 -12.72 -1.84 -1.83
C LEU A 104 -11.62 -2.88 -1.66
N GLN A 105 -10.76 -2.63 -0.68
CA GLN A 105 -9.60 -3.45 -0.36
C GLN A 105 -9.72 -4.02 1.06
N MET A 106 -9.23 -5.25 1.24
CA MET A 106 -9.03 -5.85 2.56
C MET A 106 -7.60 -6.36 2.77
N LEU A 107 -7.21 -6.49 4.04
CA LEU A 107 -6.04 -7.26 4.48
C LEU A 107 -6.46 -8.67 4.94
N LEU A 108 -5.87 -9.71 4.34
CA LEU A 108 -6.13 -11.11 4.64
C LEU A 108 -4.83 -11.82 5.05
N ARG A 109 -4.84 -12.52 6.19
CA ARG A 109 -3.69 -13.32 6.63
C ARG A 109 -3.84 -14.76 6.15
N GLY A 110 -3.50 -15.02 4.89
CA GLY A 110 -3.42 -16.36 4.27
C GLY A 110 -4.36 -17.42 4.86
N GLN A 111 -3.79 -18.50 5.39
CA GLN A 111 -4.48 -19.64 5.99
C GLN A 111 -5.19 -19.33 7.33
N ASN A 112 -4.91 -18.18 7.94
CA ASN A 112 -5.59 -17.70 9.15
C ASN A 112 -6.80 -16.83 8.84
N VAL A 113 -6.96 -16.38 7.60
CA VAL A 113 -8.05 -15.53 7.18
C VAL A 113 -8.05 -14.21 7.99
N VAL A 114 -9.04 -14.01 8.85
CA VAL A 114 -9.17 -12.90 9.81
C VAL A 114 -9.23 -13.40 11.26
N GLY A 115 -8.97 -14.70 11.48
CA GLY A 115 -8.95 -15.33 12.80
C GLY A 115 -7.53 -15.55 13.32
N TYR A 116 -7.41 -16.25 14.46
CA TYR A 116 -6.16 -16.38 15.23
C TYR A 116 -5.52 -17.78 15.19
N ARG A 117 -6.02 -18.69 14.34
CA ARG A 117 -5.48 -20.04 14.13
C ARG A 117 -5.46 -20.40 12.66
N HIS A 118 -4.84 -21.51 12.28
CA HIS A 118 -4.97 -22.05 10.93
C HIS A 118 -6.36 -22.66 10.73
N TYR A 119 -6.94 -22.41 9.57
CA TYR A 119 -8.21 -23.00 9.14
C TYR A 119 -7.95 -24.00 8.01
N ALA A 120 -8.90 -24.92 7.81
CA ALA A 120 -8.85 -25.84 6.68
C ALA A 120 -9.11 -25.09 5.37
N ASP A 121 -8.65 -25.66 4.26
CA ASP A 121 -8.68 -25.01 2.95
C ASP A 121 -10.11 -24.65 2.51
N ASP A 122 -11.09 -25.48 2.83
CA ASP A 122 -12.51 -25.24 2.53
C ASP A 122 -13.03 -23.95 3.20
N THR A 123 -12.58 -23.67 4.41
CA THR A 123 -12.94 -22.49 5.20
C THR A 123 -12.29 -21.24 4.60
N VAL A 124 -11.03 -21.32 4.21
CA VAL A 124 -10.32 -20.22 3.53
C VAL A 124 -11.01 -19.90 2.21
N ARG A 125 -11.35 -20.92 1.42
CA ARG A 125 -12.03 -20.77 0.13
C ARG A 125 -13.41 -20.15 0.28
N GLU A 126 -14.22 -20.66 1.20
CA GLU A 126 -15.57 -20.11 1.42
C GLU A 126 -15.49 -18.67 1.94
N PHE A 127 -14.54 -18.36 2.83
CA PHE A 127 -14.36 -16.99 3.29
C PHE A 127 -14.02 -16.03 2.14
N VAL A 128 -13.04 -16.38 1.30
CA VAL A 128 -12.64 -15.56 0.14
C VAL A 128 -13.82 -15.37 -0.81
N LYS A 129 -14.54 -16.45 -1.14
CA LYS A 129 -15.74 -16.39 -1.98
C LYS A 129 -16.79 -15.42 -1.42
N ARG A 130 -17.04 -15.47 -0.11
CA ARG A 130 -17.97 -14.54 0.56
C ARG A 130 -17.44 -13.12 0.59
N ALA A 131 -16.16 -12.92 0.85
CA ALA A 131 -15.51 -11.61 0.87
C ALA A 131 -15.65 -10.90 -0.49
N VAL A 132 -15.30 -11.58 -1.59
CA VAL A 132 -15.44 -11.05 -2.95
C VAL A 132 -16.91 -10.86 -3.32
N GLY A 133 -17.77 -11.87 -3.05
CA GLY A 133 -19.20 -11.80 -3.35
C GLY A 133 -19.97 -10.69 -2.60
N ASN A 134 -19.45 -10.19 -1.48
CA ASN A 134 -20.02 -9.04 -0.76
C ASN A 134 -19.39 -7.69 -1.17
N GLY A 135 -18.46 -7.68 -2.12
CA GLY A 135 -18.03 -6.48 -2.83
C GLY A 135 -16.59 -6.03 -2.61
N LEU A 136 -15.71 -6.90 -2.09
CA LEU A 136 -14.27 -6.62 -2.08
C LEU A 136 -13.65 -6.85 -3.46
N ASP A 137 -12.92 -5.86 -3.95
CA ASP A 137 -12.30 -5.85 -5.27
C ASP A 137 -10.82 -6.26 -5.21
N ILE A 138 -10.13 -5.88 -4.13
CA ILE A 138 -8.69 -6.13 -3.92
C ILE A 138 -8.51 -6.89 -2.61
N ILE A 139 -7.87 -8.05 -2.68
CA ILE A 139 -7.53 -8.84 -1.49
C ILE A 139 -6.02 -8.84 -1.33
N ARG A 140 -5.52 -8.11 -0.31
CA ARG A 140 -4.11 -8.09 0.06
C ARG A 140 -3.82 -9.28 0.96
N VAL A 141 -3.15 -10.29 0.42
CA VAL A 141 -2.80 -11.52 1.13
C VAL A 141 -1.36 -11.45 1.62
N PHE A 142 -1.14 -11.73 2.90
CA PHE A 142 0.19 -11.87 3.49
C PHE A 142 0.27 -13.07 4.44
N ASP A 143 1.49 -13.50 4.71
CA ASP A 143 1.84 -14.41 5.81
C ASP A 143 2.83 -13.71 6.74
N ALA A 144 2.70 -13.94 8.05
CA ALA A 144 3.50 -13.23 9.06
C ALA A 144 5.00 -13.59 9.02
N LEU A 145 5.36 -14.72 8.39
CA LEU A 145 6.73 -15.19 8.21
C LEU A 145 7.15 -15.21 6.73
N ASN A 146 6.37 -14.56 5.85
CA ASN A 146 6.56 -14.59 4.40
C ASN A 146 6.54 -16.01 3.80
N ASP A 147 5.85 -16.96 4.43
CA ASP A 147 5.67 -18.31 3.91
C ASP A 147 4.53 -18.36 2.89
N LEU A 148 4.91 -18.40 1.61
CA LEU A 148 3.96 -18.43 0.50
C LEU A 148 3.00 -19.63 0.53
N ARG A 149 3.38 -20.75 1.15
CA ARG A 149 2.52 -21.93 1.25
C ARG A 149 1.21 -21.63 1.99
N ASN A 150 1.29 -20.75 2.99
CA ASN A 150 0.12 -20.29 3.74
C ASN A 150 -0.78 -19.34 2.94
N MET A 151 -0.36 -18.91 1.75
CA MET A 151 -1.07 -17.96 0.91
C MET A 151 -1.69 -18.62 -0.32
N GLU A 152 -1.24 -19.83 -0.71
CA GLU A 152 -1.63 -20.54 -1.93
C GLU A 152 -3.15 -20.73 -2.06
N VAL A 153 -3.80 -21.21 -1.01
CA VAL A 153 -5.25 -21.50 -1.03
C VAL A 153 -6.07 -20.23 -1.23
N ALA A 154 -5.71 -19.16 -0.51
CA ALA A 154 -6.36 -17.87 -0.64
C ALA A 154 -6.10 -17.28 -2.04
N ALA A 155 -4.85 -17.30 -2.50
CA ALA A 155 -4.44 -16.80 -3.81
C ALA A 155 -5.23 -17.47 -4.95
N ASP A 156 -5.25 -18.81 -4.97
CA ASP A 156 -6.00 -19.59 -5.96
C ASP A 156 -7.50 -19.25 -5.93
N GLN A 157 -8.11 -19.14 -4.73
CA GLN A 157 -9.52 -18.78 -4.65
C GLN A 157 -9.80 -17.34 -5.12
N ILE A 158 -8.95 -16.37 -4.76
CA ILE A 158 -9.12 -14.96 -5.19
C ILE A 158 -9.14 -14.87 -6.71
N LYS A 159 -8.22 -15.57 -7.39
CA LYS A 159 -8.18 -15.64 -8.85
C LYS A 159 -9.44 -16.29 -9.45
N LYS A 160 -9.95 -17.36 -8.82
CA LYS A 160 -11.20 -18.03 -9.25
C LYS A 160 -12.43 -17.13 -9.15
N GLU A 161 -12.50 -16.29 -8.12
CA GLU A 161 -13.57 -15.30 -7.95
C GLU A 161 -13.38 -14.04 -8.81
N GLY A 162 -12.26 -13.92 -9.54
CA GLY A 162 -11.99 -12.79 -10.44
C GLY A 162 -11.60 -11.48 -9.74
N ALA A 163 -11.26 -11.52 -8.45
CA ALA A 163 -10.79 -10.35 -7.71
C ALA A 163 -9.28 -10.10 -7.93
N HIS A 164 -8.83 -8.88 -7.63
CA HIS A 164 -7.42 -8.50 -7.73
C HIS A 164 -6.61 -9.14 -6.60
N LEU A 165 -5.70 -10.04 -6.95
CA LEU A 165 -4.78 -10.67 -6.01
C LEU A 165 -3.56 -9.78 -5.77
N GLN A 166 -3.51 -9.12 -4.61
CA GLN A 166 -2.31 -8.42 -4.17
C GLN A 166 -1.56 -9.30 -3.17
N LEU A 167 -0.38 -9.80 -3.56
CA LEU A 167 0.48 -10.52 -2.61
C LEU A 167 1.40 -9.52 -1.90
N ALA A 168 1.48 -9.64 -0.58
CA ALA A 168 2.30 -8.77 0.25
C ALA A 168 3.35 -9.58 1.00
N PHE A 169 4.54 -9.01 1.14
CA PHE A 169 5.53 -9.50 2.10
C PHE A 169 5.69 -8.51 3.25
N SER A 170 5.88 -9.05 4.45
CA SER A 170 6.27 -8.30 5.64
C SER A 170 7.76 -7.92 5.54
N PHE A 171 8.04 -6.63 5.46
CA PHE A 171 9.40 -6.10 5.50
C PHE A 171 9.96 -6.17 6.92
N THR A 172 11.23 -6.55 7.03
CA THR A 172 11.97 -6.51 8.29
C THR A 172 13.47 -6.46 8.02
N LEU A 173 14.25 -6.13 9.05
CA LEU A 173 15.70 -6.05 9.00
C LEU A 173 16.30 -7.24 9.75
N SER A 174 17.03 -8.08 9.02
CA SER A 174 17.81 -9.17 9.62
C SER A 174 18.82 -9.71 8.59
N PRO A 175 19.81 -10.52 9.01
CA PRO A 175 20.78 -11.13 8.08
C PRO A 175 20.17 -11.98 6.96
N VAL A 176 18.95 -12.50 7.13
CA VAL A 176 18.28 -13.34 6.12
C VAL A 176 17.34 -12.56 5.19
N HIS A 177 17.00 -11.32 5.54
CA HIS A 177 16.09 -10.48 4.77
C HIS A 177 16.89 -9.52 3.88
N SER A 178 17.56 -10.08 2.86
CA SER A 178 18.35 -9.33 1.88
C SER A 178 17.50 -8.92 0.66
N LEU A 179 18.04 -7.99 -0.15
CA LEU A 179 17.41 -7.58 -1.40
C LEU A 179 17.20 -8.78 -2.36
N ASP A 180 18.17 -9.70 -2.41
CA ASP A 180 18.06 -10.93 -3.22
C ASP A 180 16.98 -11.88 -2.71
N ALA A 181 16.79 -11.97 -1.40
CA ALA A 181 15.72 -12.75 -0.80
C ALA A 181 14.34 -12.17 -1.18
N PHE A 182 14.17 -10.85 -1.09
CA PHE A 182 12.94 -10.18 -1.54
C PHE A 182 12.75 -10.27 -3.06
N ALA A 183 13.82 -10.25 -3.86
CA ALA A 183 13.78 -10.47 -5.30
C ALA A 183 13.24 -11.86 -5.63
N LYS A 184 13.76 -12.90 -4.97
CA LYS A 184 13.27 -14.27 -5.11
C LYS A 184 11.80 -14.39 -4.71
N LEU A 185 11.45 -13.88 -3.52
CA LEU A 185 10.08 -13.90 -3.02
C LEU A 185 9.11 -13.24 -4.01
N SER A 186 9.51 -12.11 -4.62
CA SER A 186 8.70 -11.40 -5.60
C SER A 186 8.48 -12.19 -6.90
N ARG A 187 9.50 -12.92 -7.39
CA ARG A 187 9.34 -13.84 -8.53
C ARG A 187 8.39 -15.00 -8.20
N ASP A 188 8.49 -15.54 -7.00
CA ASP A 188 7.63 -16.63 -6.54
C ASP A 188 6.17 -16.14 -6.40
N MET A 189 5.96 -14.93 -5.84
CA MET A 189 4.64 -14.28 -5.79
C MET A 189 4.03 -14.04 -7.18
N LYS A 190 4.84 -13.59 -8.16
CA LYS A 190 4.39 -13.48 -9.55
C LYS A 190 3.98 -14.84 -10.12
N SER A 191 4.77 -15.88 -9.84
CA SER A 191 4.49 -17.25 -10.32
C SER A 191 3.22 -17.83 -9.69
N MET A 192 2.88 -17.40 -8.47
CA MET A 192 1.60 -17.71 -7.80
C MET A 192 0.40 -16.95 -8.39
N GLY A 193 0.61 -16.00 -9.30
CA GLY A 193 -0.45 -15.30 -10.02
C GLY A 193 -0.82 -13.93 -9.45
N ALA A 194 0.06 -13.30 -8.66
CA ALA A 194 -0.13 -11.94 -8.16
C ALA A 194 -0.41 -10.94 -9.29
N ASP A 195 -1.45 -10.11 -9.11
CA ASP A 195 -1.77 -8.99 -9.99
C ASP A 195 -1.02 -7.71 -9.59
N SER A 196 -0.64 -7.59 -8.32
CA SER A 196 0.31 -6.58 -7.82
C SER A 196 1.04 -7.08 -6.57
N ILE A 197 2.15 -6.43 -6.23
CA ILE A 197 2.95 -6.76 -5.03
C ILE A 197 2.92 -5.58 -4.06
N CYS A 198 2.70 -5.86 -2.78
CA CYS A 198 2.77 -4.85 -1.71
C CYS A 198 4.01 -5.06 -0.84
N ILE A 199 4.83 -4.01 -0.69
CA ILE A 199 5.86 -3.93 0.34
C ILE A 199 5.15 -3.53 1.64
N LYS A 200 4.99 -4.46 2.59
CA LYS A 200 4.31 -4.19 3.86
C LYS A 200 5.32 -3.99 4.99
N ASP A 201 5.68 -2.74 5.25
CA ASP A 201 6.47 -2.33 6.42
C ASP A 201 5.55 -2.02 7.61
N MET A 202 5.09 -3.08 8.27
CA MET A 202 4.15 -3.01 9.39
C MET A 202 4.70 -2.29 10.64
N ALA A 203 6.02 -2.15 10.76
CA ALA A 203 6.67 -1.54 11.92
C ALA A 203 7.09 -0.09 11.68
N GLY A 204 6.98 0.39 10.43
CA GLY A 204 7.43 1.74 10.07
C GLY A 204 8.95 1.92 10.14
N ILE A 205 9.71 0.87 9.80
CA ILE A 205 11.18 0.83 9.95
C ILE A 205 11.93 0.93 8.62
N ILE A 206 11.23 0.89 7.47
CA ILE A 206 11.90 0.92 6.16
C ILE A 206 12.51 2.29 5.88
N SER A 207 13.77 2.32 5.45
CA SER A 207 14.40 3.57 5.04
C SER A 207 14.02 3.97 3.61
N PRO A 208 14.17 5.26 3.23
CA PRO A 208 13.97 5.70 1.85
C PRO A 208 14.88 5.01 0.84
N VAL A 209 16.13 4.74 1.23
CA VAL A 209 17.12 4.07 0.38
C VAL A 209 16.70 2.63 0.08
N GLU A 210 16.30 1.89 1.12
CA GLU A 210 15.82 0.51 0.99
C GLU A 210 14.53 0.44 0.18
N THR A 211 13.60 1.36 0.41
CA THR A 211 12.34 1.43 -0.32
C THR A 211 12.59 1.58 -1.82
N ALA A 212 13.46 2.51 -2.22
CA ALA A 212 13.81 2.71 -3.61
C ALA A 212 14.50 1.48 -4.25
N ALA A 213 15.36 0.80 -3.49
CA ALA A 213 16.04 -0.42 -3.95
C ALA A 213 15.06 -1.59 -4.15
N LEU A 214 14.15 -1.81 -3.19
CA LEU A 214 13.12 -2.84 -3.26
C LEU A 214 12.18 -2.60 -4.44
N VAL A 215 11.66 -1.38 -4.60
CA VAL A 215 10.75 -1.05 -5.71
C VAL A 215 11.41 -1.34 -7.06
N ARG A 216 12.64 -0.85 -7.30
CA ARG A 216 13.37 -1.13 -8.56
C ARG A 216 13.55 -2.62 -8.79
N THR A 217 13.87 -3.36 -7.74
CA THR A 217 14.09 -4.81 -7.80
C THR A 217 12.80 -5.53 -8.16
N ILE A 218 11.70 -5.27 -7.46
CA ILE A 218 10.40 -5.91 -7.73
C ILE A 218 9.94 -5.60 -9.15
N LYS A 219 10.02 -4.33 -9.59
CA LYS A 219 9.65 -3.94 -10.95
C LYS A 219 10.50 -4.64 -12.00
N LYS A 220 11.81 -4.75 -11.79
CA LYS A 220 12.72 -5.46 -12.71
C LYS A 220 12.41 -6.95 -12.80
N GLU A 221 12.21 -7.61 -11.66
CA GLU A 221 12.05 -9.06 -11.60
C GLU A 221 10.66 -9.53 -12.02
N THR A 222 9.64 -8.71 -11.80
CA THR A 222 8.24 -9.12 -11.97
C THR A 222 7.52 -8.33 -13.06
N GLY A 223 7.86 -7.07 -13.29
CA GLY A 223 7.08 -6.15 -14.12
C GLY A 223 5.70 -5.78 -13.56
N LEU A 224 5.34 -6.29 -12.36
CA LEU A 224 4.04 -6.06 -11.75
C LEU A 224 3.95 -4.65 -11.13
N PRO A 225 2.72 -4.11 -10.95
CA PRO A 225 2.51 -2.93 -10.14
C PRO A 225 2.99 -3.15 -8.70
N VAL A 226 3.60 -2.12 -8.10
CA VAL A 226 4.11 -2.14 -6.73
C VAL A 226 3.36 -1.13 -5.87
N GLN A 227 2.86 -1.59 -4.74
CA GLN A 227 2.23 -0.77 -3.70
C GLN A 227 3.13 -0.71 -2.47
N ILE A 228 3.25 0.46 -1.86
CA ILE A 228 4.03 0.65 -0.63
C ILE A 228 3.07 0.92 0.52
N HIS A 229 3.22 0.14 1.57
CA HIS A 229 2.52 0.31 2.84
C HIS A 229 3.55 0.43 3.96
N SER A 230 3.58 1.57 4.65
CA SER A 230 4.44 1.78 5.80
C SER A 230 3.72 2.61 6.86
N HIS A 231 4.15 2.47 8.10
CA HIS A 231 3.66 3.25 9.23
C HIS A 231 4.63 4.40 9.55
N TYR A 232 4.13 5.51 10.06
CA TYR A 232 4.89 6.72 10.35
C TYR A 232 5.66 6.66 11.67
N THR A 233 5.86 5.46 12.24
CA THR A 233 6.34 5.27 13.62
C THR A 233 7.75 5.81 13.82
N SER A 234 8.62 5.66 12.82
CA SER A 234 9.96 6.26 12.80
C SER A 234 10.00 7.70 12.29
N GLY A 235 8.88 8.21 11.75
CA GLY A 235 8.81 9.47 11.02
C GLY A 235 9.37 9.44 9.59
N MET A 236 9.85 8.30 9.09
CA MET A 236 10.50 8.20 7.77
C MET A 236 9.54 7.86 6.62
N ALA A 237 8.31 7.42 6.89
CA ALA A 237 7.45 6.82 5.87
C ALA A 237 7.10 7.75 4.70
N SER A 238 6.93 9.08 4.89
CA SER A 238 6.73 10.01 3.77
C SER A 238 7.94 10.08 2.84
N MET A 239 9.15 10.06 3.41
CA MET A 239 10.38 10.03 2.62
C MET A 239 10.56 8.67 1.93
N ALA A 240 10.15 7.58 2.59
CA ALA A 240 10.11 6.25 1.98
C ALA A 240 9.17 6.20 0.79
N TYR A 241 7.96 6.76 0.92
CA TYR A 241 6.99 6.85 -0.17
C TYR A 241 7.54 7.69 -1.31
N PHE A 242 8.10 8.87 -1.03
CA PHE A 242 8.74 9.71 -2.05
C PHE A 242 9.83 8.95 -2.82
N ALA A 243 10.76 8.33 -2.11
CA ALA A 243 11.86 7.57 -2.74
C ALA A 243 11.37 6.35 -3.53
N GLY A 244 10.33 5.66 -3.03
CA GLY A 244 9.68 4.56 -3.73
C GLY A 244 8.93 4.99 -4.98
N LEU A 245 8.24 6.13 -4.95
CA LEU A 245 7.56 6.70 -6.10
C LEU A 245 8.55 7.16 -7.19
N GLU A 246 9.65 7.80 -6.81
CA GLU A 246 10.75 8.12 -7.72
C GLU A 246 11.38 6.85 -8.32
N ALA A 247 11.42 5.76 -7.56
CA ALA A 247 11.86 4.44 -8.02
C ALA A 247 10.84 3.69 -8.90
N GLY A 248 9.62 4.21 -9.05
CA GLY A 248 8.59 3.66 -9.94
C GLY A 248 7.48 2.85 -9.27
N ALA A 249 7.25 3.02 -7.96
CA ALA A 249 6.09 2.45 -7.28
C ALA A 249 4.80 3.08 -7.79
N ASP A 250 3.73 2.30 -7.87
CA ASP A 250 2.49 2.66 -8.55
C ASP A 250 1.43 3.20 -7.57
N VAL A 251 1.42 2.71 -6.34
CA VAL A 251 0.43 3.05 -5.30
C VAL A 251 1.10 3.19 -3.93
N VAL A 252 0.59 4.09 -3.09
CA VAL A 252 0.96 4.21 -1.67
C VAL A 252 -0.27 4.19 -0.77
N ASP A 253 -0.12 3.68 0.46
CA ASP A 253 -1.18 3.67 1.47
C ASP A 253 -1.09 4.93 2.35
N CYS A 254 -2.09 5.80 2.29
CA CYS A 254 -2.17 7.01 3.10
C CYS A 254 -3.40 6.97 4.02
N ALA A 255 -3.40 7.82 5.03
CA ALA A 255 -4.59 8.08 5.85
C ALA A 255 -4.84 9.59 5.91
N ILE A 256 -6.10 10.02 5.97
CA ILE A 256 -6.42 11.44 6.19
C ILE A 256 -5.82 11.94 7.52
N SER A 257 -5.40 13.21 7.58
CA SER A 257 -4.62 13.78 8.68
C SER A 257 -5.07 13.43 10.11
N PRO A 258 -6.37 13.42 10.47
CA PRO A 258 -6.84 13.00 11.80
C PRO A 258 -6.54 11.54 12.15
N PHE A 259 -6.36 10.70 11.13
CA PHE A 259 -6.05 9.28 11.26
C PHE A 259 -4.64 8.93 10.75
N ALA A 260 -3.78 9.92 10.53
CA ALA A 260 -2.43 9.75 10.01
C ALA A 260 -1.36 9.87 11.11
N GLN A 261 -0.12 9.61 10.73
CA GLN A 261 1.09 9.77 11.56
C GLN A 261 1.15 8.83 12.78
N GLY A 262 2.21 8.95 13.58
CA GLY A 262 2.45 8.08 14.73
C GLY A 262 2.52 6.61 14.30
N THR A 263 1.67 5.76 14.88
CA THR A 263 1.56 4.36 14.48
C THR A 263 0.73 4.14 13.22
N SER A 264 0.17 5.18 12.61
CA SER A 264 -0.64 5.11 11.37
C SER A 264 0.19 5.43 10.11
N GLN A 265 -0.46 5.44 8.95
CA GLN A 265 0.12 5.79 7.64
C GLN A 265 0.50 7.29 7.53
N PRO A 266 1.34 7.65 6.54
CA PRO A 266 1.53 9.05 6.13
C PRO A 266 0.23 9.77 5.71
N PRO A 267 0.16 11.10 5.87
CA PRO A 267 -0.94 11.92 5.36
C PRO A 267 -0.92 12.06 3.82
#